data_AF-A0A9C8N3C5-F1
#
_entry.id   AF-A0A9C8N3C5-F1
#
_cell.length_a   1.000
_cell.length_b   1.000
_cell.length_c   1.000
_cell.angle_alpha   90.00
_cell.angle_beta   90.00
_cell.angle_gamma   90.00
#
_symmetry.space_group_name_H-M   'P 1'
#
loop_
_entity.id
_entity.type
_entity.pdbx_description
1 polymer ?
#
loop_
_entity_poly.entity_id
_entity_poly.type
_entity_poly.pdbx_seq_one_letter_code
_entity_poly.pdbx_strand_id
1 'polypeptide(L)'
;MQRKKGRCDHAKFPFCAGVCFGNEQVYVYNKRATAALTTLIADTDSYYIRERGRRTGEVGVTLVLQGVYQGFGYIDSSQQISNIDELQDLIEPRKSTYHTTQILAAFRKKFPYKVNYIDRDFQ
;
A
#
# COMPACT_ATOMS: atom_id res chain seq x y z
N MET A 1 3.62 -18.05 18.14
CA MET A 1 4.77 -18.73 17.50
C MET A 1 4.78 -20.18 17.95
N GLN A 2 4.63 -21.14 17.03
CA GLN A 2 4.77 -22.56 17.39
C GLN A 2 6.26 -22.91 17.52
N ARG A 3 6.65 -23.44 18.67
CA ARG A 3 8.00 -23.97 18.93
C ARG A 3 7.92 -25.49 18.91
N LYS A 4 8.63 -26.14 17.99
CA LYS A 4 8.81 -27.59 17.97
C LYS A 4 10.24 -27.92 18.42
N LYS A 5 10.38 -28.93 19.27
CA LYS A 5 11.70 -29.54 19.55
C LYS A 5 12.09 -30.41 18.36
N GLY A 6 13.26 -30.17 17.76
CA GLY A 6 13.79 -30.93 16.64
C GLY A 6 13.75 -30.19 15.29
N ARG A 7 14.05 -30.90 14.20
CA ARG A 7 14.08 -30.32 12.84
C ARG A 7 12.69 -29.82 12.44
N CYS A 8 12.63 -28.61 11.89
CA CYS A 8 11.52 -28.12 11.09
C CYS A 8 11.23 -29.08 9.92
N ASP A 9 10.10 -29.77 9.98
CA ASP A 9 9.67 -30.71 8.92
C ASP A 9 9.12 -29.99 7.67
N HIS A 10 9.15 -28.65 7.61
CA HIS A 10 8.76 -27.89 6.42
C HIS A 10 9.67 -28.10 5.21
N ALA A 11 10.83 -28.73 5.37
CA ALA A 11 11.63 -29.17 4.22
C ALA A 11 10.88 -30.16 3.30
N LYS A 12 9.75 -30.75 3.77
CA LYS A 12 8.84 -31.54 2.94
C LYS A 12 7.93 -30.70 2.04
N PHE A 13 7.85 -29.38 2.26
CA PHE A 13 7.11 -28.48 1.39
C PHE A 13 8.02 -27.99 0.25
N PRO A 14 7.57 -28.06 -1.02
CA PRO A 14 8.38 -27.64 -2.16
C PRO A 14 8.76 -26.15 -2.15
N PHE A 15 8.11 -25.34 -1.31
CA PHE A 15 8.28 -23.89 -1.23
C PHE A 15 9.35 -23.42 -0.21
N CYS A 16 9.98 -24.35 0.54
CA CYS A 16 11.02 -24.03 1.53
C CYS A 16 12.34 -24.74 1.23
N ALA A 17 13.37 -23.98 0.85
CA ALA A 17 14.70 -24.51 0.52
C ALA A 17 15.59 -24.78 1.76
N GLY A 18 15.04 -24.70 2.98
CA GLY A 18 15.75 -25.13 4.19
C GLY A 18 16.79 -24.16 4.74
N VAL A 19 16.57 -22.84 4.65
CA VAL A 19 17.42 -21.80 5.26
C VAL A 19 17.70 -22.04 6.75
N CYS A 20 16.73 -22.59 7.50
CA CYS A 20 16.88 -22.90 8.93
C CYS A 20 17.97 -23.94 9.25
N PHE A 21 18.52 -24.61 8.23
CA PHE A 21 19.57 -25.63 8.37
C PHE A 21 20.83 -25.32 7.54
N GLY A 22 20.90 -24.13 6.93
CA GLY A 22 22.01 -23.74 6.06
C GLY A 22 22.00 -24.37 4.67
N ASN A 23 20.92 -25.05 4.27
CA ASN A 23 20.78 -25.62 2.92
C ASN A 23 20.54 -24.54 1.85
N GLU A 24 19.93 -23.42 2.25
CA GLU A 24 19.80 -22.21 1.45
C GLU A 24 20.71 -21.14 2.05
N GLN A 25 21.55 -20.52 1.23
CA GLN A 25 22.37 -19.39 1.66
C GLN A 25 21.47 -18.22 2.10
N VAL A 26 21.85 -17.55 3.19
CA VAL A 26 21.08 -16.42 3.75
C VAL A 26 20.81 -15.35 2.69
N TYR A 27 21.80 -15.04 1.86
CA TYR A 27 21.65 -14.08 0.77
C TYR A 27 20.60 -14.51 -0.27
N VAL A 28 20.58 -15.80 -0.64
CA VAL A 28 19.60 -16.35 -1.61
C VAL A 28 18.19 -16.29 -1.03
N TYR A 29 18.04 -16.67 0.25
CA TYR A 29 16.77 -16.54 0.96
C TYR A 29 16.27 -15.10 0.99
N ASN A 30 17.13 -14.15 1.39
CA ASN A 30 16.77 -12.75 1.46
C ASN A 30 16.38 -12.20 0.09
N LYS A 31 17.13 -12.52 -0.97
CA LYS A 31 16.78 -12.12 -2.34
C LYS A 31 15.40 -12.63 -2.75
N ARG A 32 15.09 -13.90 -2.47
CA ARG A 32 13.78 -14.50 -2.74
C ARG A 32 12.67 -13.87 -1.93
N ALA A 33 12.90 -13.62 -0.64
CA ALA A 33 11.94 -12.97 0.25
C ALA A 33 11.64 -11.53 -0.19
N THR A 34 12.68 -10.75 -0.53
CA THR A 34 12.53 -9.40 -1.06
C THR A 34 11.78 -9.41 -2.40
N ALA A 35 12.10 -10.32 -3.32
CA ALA A 35 11.37 -10.42 -4.59
C ALA A 35 9.87 -10.69 -4.37
N ALA A 36 9.53 -11.62 -3.48
CA ALA A 36 8.14 -11.90 -3.12
C ALA A 36 7.44 -10.69 -2.46
N LEU A 37 8.15 -9.94 -1.61
CA LEU A 37 7.63 -8.72 -1.01
C LEU A 37 7.37 -7.65 -2.08
N THR A 38 8.31 -7.44 -3.00
CA THR A 38 8.16 -6.48 -4.10
C THR A 38 6.96 -6.82 -4.97
N THR A 39 6.71 -8.09 -5.28
CA THR A 39 5.52 -8.48 -6.05
C THR A 39 4.22 -8.19 -5.30
N LEU A 40 4.18 -8.44 -3.99
CA LEU A 40 3.00 -8.13 -3.18
C LEU A 40 2.73 -6.62 -3.11
N ILE A 41 3.78 -5.81 -2.97
CA ILE A 41 3.67 -4.35 -3.01
C ILE A 41 3.27 -3.89 -4.41
N ALA A 42 3.78 -4.50 -5.48
CA ALA A 42 3.44 -4.17 -6.86
C ALA A 42 1.96 -4.39 -7.17
N ASP A 43 1.33 -5.39 -6.57
CA ASP A 43 -0.09 -5.70 -6.72
C ASP A 43 -1.01 -4.70 -5.97
N THR A 44 -0.44 -3.76 -5.22
CA THR A 44 -1.21 -2.74 -4.50
C THR A 44 -1.28 -1.42 -5.27
N ASP A 45 -2.51 -0.94 -5.43
CA ASP A 45 -2.81 0.32 -6.07
C ASP A 45 -2.40 1.52 -5.20
N SER A 46 -1.87 2.55 -5.85
CA SER A 46 -1.78 3.92 -5.31
C SER A 46 -2.84 4.78 -5.99
N TYR A 47 -3.60 5.54 -5.21
CA TYR A 47 -4.68 6.37 -5.73
C TYR A 47 -5.01 7.51 -4.77
N TYR A 48 -5.67 8.53 -5.29
CA TYR A 48 -6.28 9.58 -4.48
C TYR A 48 -7.77 9.74 -4.83
N ILE A 49 -8.54 10.16 -3.83
CA ILE A 49 -9.97 10.40 -3.94
C ILE A 49 -10.22 11.90 -3.79
N ARG A 50 -11.02 12.48 -4.69
CA ARG A 50 -11.50 13.86 -4.59
C ARG A 50 -12.95 13.88 -4.13
N GLU A 51 -13.22 14.65 -3.09
CA GLU A 51 -14.56 14.85 -2.52
C GLU A 51 -14.84 16.34 -2.31
N ARG A 52 -16.10 16.66 -2.02
CA ARG A 52 -16.50 18.03 -1.70
C ARG A 52 -15.70 18.55 -0.50
N GLY A 53 -15.05 19.71 -0.66
CA GLY A 53 -14.34 20.36 0.44
C GLY A 53 -15.28 20.95 1.48
N ARG A 54 -14.69 21.53 2.54
CA ARG A 54 -15.45 22.14 3.65
C ARG A 54 -16.18 23.41 3.23
N ARG A 55 -15.60 24.14 2.28
CA ARG A 55 -16.09 25.44 1.78
C ARG A 55 -16.24 25.41 0.26
N THR A 56 -17.00 26.37 -0.25
CA THR A 56 -17.07 26.64 -1.70
C THR A 56 -15.69 27.08 -2.18
N GLY A 57 -15.14 26.39 -3.19
CA GLY A 57 -13.80 26.62 -3.72
C GLY A 57 -12.74 25.61 -3.24
N GLU A 58 -13.05 24.77 -2.25
CA GLU A 58 -12.13 23.72 -1.78
C GLU A 58 -12.59 22.31 -2.21
N VAL A 59 -11.61 21.42 -2.40
CA VAL A 59 -11.80 19.98 -2.65
C VAL A 59 -11.09 19.20 -1.54
N GLY A 60 -11.81 18.28 -0.91
CA GLY A 60 -11.23 17.33 0.04
C GLY A 60 -10.50 16.23 -0.72
N VAL A 61 -9.30 15.88 -0.28
CA VAL A 61 -8.48 14.85 -0.90
C VAL A 61 -8.09 13.80 0.11
N THR A 62 -8.14 12.54 -0.28
CA THR A 62 -7.69 11.40 0.52
C THR A 62 -6.66 10.62 -0.28
N LEU A 63 -5.50 10.35 0.32
CA LEU A 63 -4.38 9.67 -0.34
C LEU A 63 -4.21 8.25 0.18
N VAL A 64 -4.01 7.32 -0.76
CA VAL A 64 -3.65 5.93 -0.50
C VAL A 64 -2.45 5.58 -1.36
N LEU A 65 -1.36 5.15 -0.74
CA LEU A 65 -0.14 4.72 -1.42
C LEU A 65 0.11 3.25 -1.12
N GLN A 66 0.29 2.45 -2.17
CA GLN A 66 0.58 1.02 -2.08
C GLN A 66 -0.41 0.29 -1.15
N GLY A 67 -1.70 0.59 -1.31
CA GLY A 67 -2.78 0.04 -0.48
C GLY A 67 -2.83 0.55 0.97
N VAL A 68 -1.93 1.46 1.38
CA VAL A 68 -1.88 2.03 2.72
C VAL A 68 -2.44 3.45 2.72
N TYR A 69 -3.44 3.68 3.57
CA TYR A 69 -3.99 5.01 3.81
C TYR A 69 -2.95 5.95 4.42
N GLN A 70 -2.71 7.09 3.77
CA GLN A 70 -1.71 8.07 4.19
C GLN A 70 -2.34 9.22 4.99
N GLY A 71 -3.55 9.65 4.63
CA GLY A 71 -4.16 10.81 5.26
C GLY A 71 -5.21 11.48 4.39
N PHE A 72 -5.65 12.65 4.84
CA PHE A 72 -6.57 13.51 4.10
C PHE A 72 -6.18 14.98 4.22
N GLY A 73 -6.59 15.78 3.25
CA GLY A 73 -6.32 17.22 3.19
C GLY A 73 -7.37 17.97 2.41
N TYR A 74 -7.17 19.28 2.26
CA TYR A 74 -8.04 20.15 1.48
C TYR A 74 -7.18 20.99 0.55
N ILE A 75 -7.51 20.99 -0.73
CA ILE A 75 -6.82 21.77 -1.76
C ILE A 75 -7.80 22.68 -2.46
N ASP A 76 -7.29 23.69 -3.17
CA ASP A 76 -8.14 24.54 -4.00
C ASP A 76 -8.72 23.73 -5.17
N SER A 77 -9.98 24.01 -5.53
CA SER A 77 -10.65 23.34 -6.65
C SER A 77 -9.94 23.52 -8.00
N SER A 78 -9.22 24.62 -8.17
CA SER A 78 -8.45 24.94 -9.37
C SER A 78 -7.07 24.27 -9.41
N GLN A 79 -6.59 23.75 -8.28
CA GLN A 79 -5.26 23.14 -8.20
C GLN A 79 -5.24 21.82 -8.97
N GLN A 80 -4.37 21.75 -9.98
CA GLN A 80 -3.98 20.50 -10.60
C GLN A 80 -2.94 19.81 -9.73
N ILE A 81 -3.13 18.51 -9.53
CA ILE A 81 -2.18 17.66 -8.83
C ILE A 81 -1.27 17.06 -9.89
N SER A 82 -0.03 17.50 -9.94
CA SER A 82 0.95 17.05 -10.94
C SER A 82 1.87 15.96 -10.41
N ASN A 83 2.12 15.94 -9.10
CA ASN A 83 3.01 14.97 -8.46
C ASN A 83 2.42 14.46 -7.12
N ILE A 84 2.79 13.22 -6.75
CA ILE A 84 2.48 12.57 -5.47
C ILE A 84 3.13 13.30 -4.30
N ASP A 85 4.34 13.84 -4.49
CA ASP A 85 5.07 14.52 -3.40
C ASP A 85 4.30 15.75 -2.91
N GLU A 86 3.75 16.54 -3.83
CA GLU A 86 2.89 17.68 -3.48
C GLU A 86 1.65 17.23 -2.70
N LEU A 87 1.05 16.10 -3.10
CA LEU A 87 -0.08 15.50 -2.39
C LEU A 87 0.30 15.11 -0.96
N GLN A 88 1.48 14.52 -0.76
CA GLN A 88 1.96 14.11 0.56
C GLN A 88 2.19 15.32 1.48
N ASP A 89 2.66 16.44 0.94
CA ASP A 89 2.88 17.67 1.70
C ASP A 89 1.56 18.38 2.06
N LEU A 90 0.51 18.21 1.25
CA LEU A 90 -0.79 18.86 1.42
C LEU A 90 -1.76 18.08 2.32
N ILE A 91 -1.53 16.79 2.55
CA ILE A 91 -2.38 15.97 3.43
C ILE A 91 -1.90 16.03 4.88
N GLU A 92 -2.85 15.97 5.80
CA GLU A 92 -2.56 15.68 7.20
C GLU A 92 -2.41 14.15 7.35
N PRO A 93 -1.22 13.66 7.76
CA PRO A 93 -1.00 12.23 7.91
C PRO A 93 -1.90 11.61 8.98
N ARG A 94 -2.52 10.47 8.66
CA ARG A 94 -3.40 9.74 9.58
C ARG A 94 -3.04 8.26 9.58
N LYS A 95 -3.21 7.63 10.75
CA LYS A 95 -2.90 6.21 10.91
C LYS A 95 -3.83 5.33 10.08
N SER A 96 -3.25 4.50 9.23
CA SER A 96 -3.97 3.39 8.58
C SER A 96 -4.38 2.34 9.62
N THR A 97 -5.64 1.92 9.55
CA THR A 97 -6.23 0.86 10.36
C THR A 97 -6.97 -0.14 9.46
N TYR A 98 -7.27 -1.33 9.96
CA TYR A 98 -8.10 -2.29 9.25
C TYR A 98 -9.44 -1.68 8.80
N HIS A 99 -10.09 -0.92 9.68
CA HIS A 99 -11.37 -0.28 9.38
C HIS A 99 -11.25 0.77 8.27
N THR A 100 -10.22 1.62 8.28
CA THR A 100 -10.01 2.60 7.20
C THR A 100 -9.81 1.89 5.87
N THR A 101 -9.05 0.79 5.84
CA THR A 101 -8.86 -0.01 4.62
C THR A 101 -10.18 -0.59 4.11
N GLN A 102 -11.02 -1.14 5.00
CA GLN A 102 -12.33 -1.68 4.62
C GLN A 102 -13.28 -0.59 4.10
N ILE A 103 -13.31 0.57 4.75
CA ILE A 103 -14.12 1.72 4.31
C ILE A 103 -13.69 2.19 2.92
N LEU A 104 -12.38 2.32 2.68
CA LEU A 104 -11.83 2.73 1.38
C LEU A 104 -12.13 1.70 0.29
N ALA A 105 -12.01 0.41 0.59
CA ALA A 105 -12.36 -0.66 -0.36
C ALA A 105 -13.85 -0.62 -0.74
N ALA A 106 -14.74 -0.48 0.24
CA ALA A 106 -16.18 -0.33 0.00
C ALA A 106 -16.50 0.94 -0.80
N PHE A 107 -15.83 2.05 -0.49
CA PHE A 107 -15.98 3.32 -1.19
C PHE A 107 -15.57 3.19 -2.66
N ARG A 108 -14.39 2.63 -2.96
CA ARG A 108 -13.91 2.40 -4.34
C ARG A 108 -14.91 1.61 -5.17
N LYS A 109 -15.48 0.55 -4.58
CA LYS A 109 -16.49 -0.29 -5.25
C LYS A 109 -17.77 0.49 -5.54
N LYS A 110 -18.17 1.39 -4.65
CA LYS A 110 -19.39 2.18 -4.78
C LYS A 110 -19.24 3.39 -5.72
N PHE A 111 -18.07 4.01 -5.74
CA PHE A 111 -17.80 5.25 -6.49
C PHE A 111 -16.49 5.18 -7.29
N PRO A 112 -16.39 4.27 -8.27
CA PRO A 112 -15.15 4.09 -9.04
C PRO A 112 -14.71 5.36 -9.78
N TYR A 113 -15.66 6.19 -10.23
CA TYR A 113 -15.38 7.44 -10.96
C TYR A 113 -14.80 8.58 -10.08
N LYS A 114 -14.77 8.43 -8.75
CA LYS A 114 -14.15 9.41 -7.84
C LYS A 114 -12.70 9.06 -7.48
N VAL A 115 -12.23 7.90 -7.92
CA VAL A 115 -10.91 7.36 -7.61
C VAL A 115 -9.98 7.66 -8.78
N ASN A 116 -8.91 8.40 -8.51
CA ASN A 116 -7.88 8.71 -9.50
C ASN A 116 -6.67 7.84 -9.16
N TYR A 117 -6.37 6.88 -10.04
CA TYR A 117 -5.20 6.02 -9.90
C TYR A 117 -3.95 6.80 -10.26
N ILE A 118 -2.89 6.53 -9.51
CA ILE A 118 -1.59 7.11 -9.76
C ILE A 118 -0.76 6.06 -10.47
N ASP A 119 -0.50 6.28 -11.76
CA ASP A 119 0.37 5.42 -12.54
C ASP A 119 1.80 5.49 -11.98
N ARG A 120 2.45 4.33 -11.89
CA ARG A 120 3.82 4.20 -11.37
C ARG A 120 4.90 4.65 -12.35
N ASP A 121 4.53 5.18 -13.51
CA ASP A 121 5.46 5.56 -14.59
C ASP A 121 6.26 6.87 -14.32
N PHE A 122 6.19 7.41 -13.11
CA PHE A 122 6.97 8.58 -12.67
C PHE A 122 8.17 8.21 -11.79
N GLN A 123 8.87 7.12 -12.10
CA GLN A 123 10.18 6.83 -11.52
C GLN A 123 11.21 6.42 -12.57
#